data_AF-A0A7C7T5E4-F1
#
_entry.id   AF-A0A7C7T5E4-F1
#
_cell.length_a   1.000
_cell.length_b   1.000
_cell.length_c   1.000
_cell.angle_alpha   90.00
_cell.angle_beta   90.00
_cell.angle_gamma   90.00
#
_symmetry.space_group_name_H-M   'P 1'
#
loop_
_entity.id
_entity.type
_entity.pdbx_description
1 polymer ?
#
loop_
_entity_poly.entity_id
_entity_poly.type
_entity_poly.pdbx_seq_one_letter_code
_entity_poly.pdbx_strand_id
1 'polypeptide(L)' 'LLNYAGTLIAAGVDVKDACHMALVCPITDDAEVRTTMGGAIDAIFG' A
#
# COMPACT_ATOMS: atom_id res chain seq x y z
N LEU A 1 7.83 5.57 -5.23
CA LEU A 1 7.45 4.48 -4.29
C LEU A 1 6.81 3.27 -4.98
N LEU A 2 6.23 3.40 -6.17
CA LEU A 2 5.70 2.26 -6.94
C LEU A 2 6.72 1.14 -7.18
N ASN A 3 7.96 1.49 -7.57
CA ASN A 3 9.03 0.50 -7.72
C ASN A 3 9.34 -0.23 -6.40
N TYR A 4 9.21 0.46 -5.26
CA TYR A 4 9.45 -0.14 -3.95
C TYR A 4 8.36 -1.15 -3.56
N ALA A 5 7.09 -0.82 -3.83
CA ALA A 5 6.00 -1.78 -3.69
C ALA A 5 6.26 -3.04 -4.54
N GLY A 6 6.67 -2.85 -5.81
CA GLY A 6 7.05 -3.95 -6.70
C GLY A 6 8.20 -4.81 -6.17
N THR A 7 9.23 -4.20 -5.57
CA THR A 7 10.34 -4.96 -4.96
C THR A 7 9.91 -5.77 -3.75
N LEU A 8 8.99 -5.27 -2.92
CA LEU A 8 8.46 -6.00 -1.77
C LEU A 8 7.62 -7.20 -2.21
N ILE A 9 6.77 -7.01 -3.22
CA ILE A 9 5.97 -8.08 -3.82
C ILE A 9 6.89 -9.15 -4.43
N ALA A 10 7.93 -8.75 -5.16
CA ALA A 10 8.92 -9.69 -5.71
C ALA A 10 9.70 -10.45 -4.62
N ALA A 11 9.83 -9.87 -3.42
CA ALA A 11 10.43 -10.51 -2.26
C ALA A 11 9.45 -11.39 -1.46
N GLY A 12 8.19 -11.52 -1.89
CA GLY A 12 7.18 -12.39 -1.30
C GLY A 12 6.32 -11.74 -0.22
N VAL A 13 6.35 -10.41 -0.09
CA VAL A 13 5.39 -9.68 0.77
C VAL A 13 4.02 -9.69 0.10
N ASP A 14 2.95 -9.82 0.89
CA ASP A 14 1.58 -9.72 0.38
C ASP A 14 1.38 -8.40 -0.37
N VAL A 15 0.59 -8.44 -1.45
CA VAL A 15 0.35 -7.28 -2.30
C VAL A 15 -0.25 -6.11 -1.53
N LYS A 16 -1.20 -6.37 -0.64
CA LYS A 16 -1.86 -5.31 0.15
C LYS A 16 -0.87 -4.74 1.15
N ASP A 17 -0.15 -5.58 1.87
CA ASP A 17 0.87 -5.15 2.84
C ASP A 17 1.98 -4.32 2.18
N ALA A 18 2.47 -4.76 1.02
CA ALA A 18 3.47 -4.03 0.24
C ALA A 18 2.96 -2.66 -0.20
N CYS A 19 1.71 -2.58 -0.68
CA CYS A 19 1.08 -1.31 -1.05
C CYS A 19 0.89 -0.40 0.17
N HIS A 20 0.49 -0.92 1.33
CA HIS A 20 0.39 -0.12 2.56
C HIS A 20 1.75 0.43 3.00
N MET A 21 2.77 -0.41 3.06
CA MET A 21 4.12 -0.04 3.47
C MET A 21 4.77 0.98 2.53
N ALA A 22 4.57 0.82 1.22
CA ALA A 22 5.27 1.63 0.22
C ALA A 22 4.45 2.82 -0.28
N LEU A 23 3.12 2.72 -0.37
CA LEU A 23 2.28 3.71 -1.06
C LEU A 23 1.36 4.51 -0.13
N VAL A 24 1.15 4.07 1.11
CA VAL A 24 0.23 4.72 2.06
C VAL A 24 0.99 5.35 3.22
N CYS A 25 1.63 4.54 4.07
CA CYS A 25 2.31 5.03 5.28
C CYS A 25 3.36 6.12 5.04
N PRO A 26 4.17 6.09 3.95
CA PRO A 26 5.16 7.14 3.71
C PRO A 26 4.59 8.45 3.16
N ILE A 27 3.35 8.45 2.66
CA ILE A 27 2.76 9.62 1.99
C ILE A 27 2.04 10.53 2.99
N THR A 28 1.44 9.96 4.02
CA THR A 28 0.60 10.71 4.95
C THR A 28 0.50 10.06 6.33
N ASP A 29 0.48 10.90 7.36
CA ASP A 29 0.17 10.51 8.73
C ASP A 29 -1.33 10.66 9.08
N ASP A 30 -2.11 11.25 8.17
CA ASP A 30 -3.54 11.46 8.36
C ASP A 30 -4.32 10.14 8.34
N ALA A 31 -5.09 9.90 9.40
CA ALA A 31 -5.79 8.63 9.58
C ALA A 31 -6.95 8.42 8.60
N GLU A 32 -7.64 9.49 8.20
CA GLU A 32 -8.75 9.42 7.26
C GLU A 32 -8.23 9.09 5.86
N VAL A 33 -7.18 9.80 5.42
CA VAL A 33 -6.55 9.55 4.12
C VAL A 33 -5.99 8.13 4.04
N ARG A 34 -5.32 7.63 5.09
CA ARG A 34 -4.85 6.23 5.12
C ARG A 34 -5.98 5.22 4.96
N THR A 35 -7.12 5.48 5.60
CA THR A 35 -8.31 4.62 5.51
C THR A 35 -8.88 4.62 4.08
N THR A 36 -9.04 5.79 3.47
CA THR A 36 -9.52 5.91 2.08
C THR A 36 -8.59 5.21 1.09
N MET A 37 -7.28 5.41 1.20
CA MET A 37 -6.30 4.78 0.32
C MET A 37 -6.24 3.26 0.54
N GLY A 38 -6.35 2.79 1.79
CA GLY A 38 -6.47 1.37 2.11
C GLY A 38 -7.69 0.73 1.45
N GLY A 39 -8.85 1.37 1.54
CA GLY A 39 -10.06 0.92 0.85
C GLY A 39 -9.91 0.84 -0.67
N ALA A 40 -9.13 1.74 -1.28
CA ALA A 40 -8.82 1.67 -2.71
C ALA A 40 -7.93 0.47 -3.06
N ILE A 41 -6.92 0.16 -2.23
CA ILE A 41 -6.08 -1.04 -2.37
C ILE A 41 -6.95 -2.30 -2.26
N ASP A 42 -7.84 -2.35 -1.27
CA ASP A 42 -8.78 -3.45 -1.10
C ASP A 42 -9.73 -3.62 -2.29
N ALA A 43 -10.20 -2.53 -2.89
CA ALA A 43 -11.08 -2.59 -4.07
C ALA A 43 -10.35 -3.09 -5.34
N ILE A 44 -9.04 -2.85 -5.45
CA ILE A 44 -8.23 -3.27 -6.61
C ILE A 44 -7.78 -4.74 -6.48
N PHE A 45 -7.48 -5.18 -5.26
CA PHE A 45 -6.90 -6.50 -4.98
C PHE A 45 -7.81 -7.43 -4.16
N GLY A 46 -9.09 -7.07 -4.01
CA GLY A 46 -10.12 -7.85 -3.31
C GLY A 46 -10.75 -8.92 -4.18
#